data_AF-A0A2G9UVH7-F1
#
_entry.id   AF-A0A2G9UVH7-F1
#
_cell.length_a   1.000
_cell.length_b   1.000
_cell.length_c   1.000
_cell.angle_alpha   90.00
_cell.angle_beta   90.00
_cell.angle_gamma   90.00
#
_symmetry.space_group_name_H-M   'P 1'
#
loop_
_entity.id
_entity.type
_entity.pdbx_description
1 polymer ?
#
loop_
_entity_poly.entity_id
_entity_poly.type
_entity_poly.pdbx_seq_one_letter_code
_entity_poly.pdbx_strand_id
1 'polypeptide(L)'
;MSSDADLKDFHGETPYNVMFGPDICGPTKKVHVIFSYKGKNHLIKKDIRCKDDELTHLYTLIVKPDNTYEVQIDGEKVESGEIEADWDMLPAKKIKDPDAKKPEDWDEREYIDDADDKKPEDWDKPEHIPDPDAKKPDDWDDEMDGEWEPPMIDNPEYKGEWKAKQIKNPDYKGKWIHPEIDNPEYTPDDELYLYKDWGAIGFDLWQVKSGTIFDNIIITDSVDEAKAHAAETFEKLKTSNIVDSALRKHEIVFTITV
;
A
#
# COMPACT_ATOMS: atom_id res chain seq x y z
N MET A 1 -3.59 11.86 -26.45
CA MET A 1 -4.94 12.43 -26.44
C MET A 1 -5.66 12.02 -27.73
N SER A 2 -6.99 12.01 -27.73
CA SER A 2 -7.81 11.80 -28.93
C SER A 2 -7.60 12.94 -29.94
N SER A 3 -7.99 12.71 -31.20
CA SER A 3 -7.86 13.65 -32.31
C SER A 3 -8.79 14.85 -32.25
N ASP A 4 -9.86 14.76 -31.46
CA ASP A 4 -10.84 15.82 -31.23
C ASP A 4 -10.51 16.74 -30.05
N ALA A 5 -9.38 16.53 -29.37
CA ALA A 5 -8.95 17.35 -28.25
C ALA A 5 -8.75 18.83 -28.69
N ASP A 6 -9.36 19.77 -27.97
CA ASP A 6 -9.15 21.21 -28.22
C ASP A 6 -7.79 21.65 -27.69
N LEU A 7 -6.79 21.64 -28.57
CA LEU A 7 -5.42 22.02 -28.23
C LEU A 7 -5.28 23.50 -27.85
N LYS A 8 -6.26 24.35 -28.15
CA LYS A 8 -6.23 25.78 -27.75
C LYS A 8 -6.64 25.97 -26.29
N ASP A 9 -7.42 25.03 -25.74
CA ASP A 9 -7.88 25.00 -24.35
C ASP A 9 -7.28 23.78 -23.63
N PHE A 10 -6.01 23.46 -23.93
CA PHE A 10 -5.31 22.36 -23.28
C PHE A 10 -4.92 22.71 -21.85
N HIS A 11 -5.36 21.91 -20.88
CA HIS A 11 -5.09 22.05 -19.44
C HIS A 11 -5.16 20.69 -18.71
N GLY A 12 -4.90 20.68 -17.41
CA GLY A 12 -4.78 19.45 -16.61
C GLY A 12 -6.04 18.61 -16.43
N GLU A 13 -7.21 19.10 -16.86
CA GLU A 13 -8.46 18.31 -16.90
C GLU A 13 -8.86 17.92 -18.31
N THR A 14 -8.10 18.32 -19.34
CA THR A 14 -8.34 17.89 -20.72
C THR A 14 -8.28 16.36 -20.78
N PRO A 15 -9.29 15.67 -21.34
CA PRO A 15 -9.29 14.22 -21.45
C PRO A 15 -8.06 13.70 -22.21
N TYR A 16 -7.43 12.66 -21.67
CA TYR A 16 -6.30 11.98 -22.27
C TYR A 16 -6.51 10.46 -22.24
N ASN A 17 -5.85 9.74 -23.14
CA ASN A 17 -5.87 8.29 -23.17
C ASN A 17 -4.89 7.72 -22.14
N VAL A 18 -3.64 8.20 -22.20
CA VAL A 18 -2.53 7.75 -21.37
C VAL A 18 -1.73 8.96 -20.88
N MET A 19 -1.36 8.94 -19.60
CA MET A 19 -0.36 9.83 -19.02
C MET A 19 0.79 8.98 -18.49
N PHE A 20 1.98 9.24 -19.00
CA PHE A 20 3.19 8.49 -18.67
C PHE A 20 4.37 9.43 -18.43
N GLY A 21 5.08 9.22 -17.33
CA GLY A 21 6.37 9.87 -17.09
C GLY A 21 6.71 10.12 -15.63
N PRO A 22 7.94 10.61 -15.35
CA PRO A 22 8.39 10.86 -14.00
C PRO A 22 7.69 12.07 -13.36
N ASP A 23 7.36 11.94 -12.08
CA ASP A 23 6.82 12.99 -11.23
C ASP A 23 7.59 13.04 -9.91
N ILE A 24 8.09 14.23 -9.60
CA ILE A 24 8.92 14.52 -8.43
C ILE A 24 8.26 15.67 -7.67
N CYS A 25 7.64 15.33 -6.54
CA CYS A 25 7.00 16.27 -5.64
C CYS A 25 7.52 16.07 -4.21
N GLY A 26 8.54 16.84 -3.83
CA GLY A 26 9.19 16.74 -2.52
C GLY A 26 9.83 15.35 -2.30
N PRO A 27 9.41 14.57 -1.28
CA PRO A 27 9.93 13.23 -1.06
C PRO A 27 9.36 12.18 -2.03
N THR A 28 8.22 12.47 -2.64
CA THR A 28 7.54 11.57 -3.59
C THR A 28 8.24 11.66 -4.93
N LYS A 29 8.75 10.52 -5.40
CA LYS A 29 9.37 10.40 -6.72
C LYS A 29 8.87 9.11 -7.33
N LYS A 30 8.05 9.20 -8.37
CA LYS A 30 7.43 8.04 -9.00
C LYS A 30 7.24 8.26 -10.50
N VAL A 31 7.11 7.19 -11.26
CA VAL A 31 6.69 7.24 -12.66
C VAL A 31 5.18 7.05 -12.68
N HIS A 32 4.44 8.03 -13.19
CA HIS A 32 3.02 7.87 -13.47
C HIS A 32 2.86 6.99 -14.69
N VAL A 33 1.93 6.04 -14.58
CA VAL A 33 1.38 5.27 -15.70
C VAL A 33 -0.12 5.25 -15.47
N ILE A 34 -0.84 6.15 -16.13
CA ILE A 34 -2.27 6.36 -15.93
C ILE A 34 -2.97 6.08 -17.24
N PHE A 35 -3.95 5.20 -17.20
CA PHE A 35 -4.81 4.84 -18.32
C PHE A 35 -6.20 5.40 -18.07
N SER A 36 -6.80 6.02 -19.08
CA SER A 36 -8.20 6.47 -19.00
C SER A 36 -9.13 5.40 -19.54
N TYR A 37 -10.00 4.88 -18.68
CA TYR A 37 -10.92 3.82 -19.03
C TYR A 37 -12.33 4.17 -18.53
N LYS A 38 -13.34 4.03 -19.40
CA LYS A 38 -14.75 4.37 -19.11
C LYS A 38 -14.93 5.76 -18.46
N GLY A 39 -14.17 6.75 -18.92
CA GLY A 39 -14.24 8.15 -18.46
C GLY A 39 -13.61 8.41 -17.09
N LYS A 40 -12.82 7.47 -16.57
CA LYS A 40 -12.05 7.63 -15.33
C LYS A 40 -10.57 7.38 -15.58
N ASN A 41 -9.73 8.12 -14.87
CA ASN A 41 -8.28 7.96 -14.94
C ASN A 41 -7.84 7.00 -13.83
N HIS A 42 -7.26 5.87 -14.22
CA HIS A 42 -6.83 4.82 -13.31
C HIS A 42 -5.31 4.89 -13.15
N LEU A 43 -4.85 5.08 -11.91
CA LEU A 43 -3.44 5.08 -11.57
C LEU A 43 -2.94 3.64 -11.37
N ILE A 44 -1.69 3.40 -11.75
CA ILE A 44 -1.02 2.13 -11.46
C ILE A 44 -0.92 1.92 -9.94
N LYS A 45 -1.17 0.69 -9.48
CA LYS A 45 -1.06 0.31 -8.06
C LYS A 45 0.39 0.21 -7.59
N LYS A 46 1.29 -0.13 -8.49
CA LYS A 46 2.71 -0.33 -8.22
C LYS A 46 3.45 1.01 -8.11
N ASP A 47 4.39 1.08 -7.18
CA ASP A 47 5.25 2.25 -6.99
C ASP A 47 6.53 2.10 -7.83
N ILE A 48 6.57 2.76 -8.99
CA ILE A 48 7.73 2.75 -9.88
C ILE A 48 8.58 3.96 -9.56
N ARG A 49 9.78 3.76 -9.00
CA ARG A 49 10.70 4.84 -8.64
C ARG A 49 11.27 5.50 -9.90
N CYS A 50 11.09 6.81 -10.05
CA CYS A 50 11.77 7.58 -11.11
C CYS A 50 13.20 7.97 -10.70
N LYS A 51 14.01 8.32 -11.70
CA LYS A 51 15.36 8.85 -11.48
C LYS A 51 15.29 10.31 -11.05
N ASP A 52 16.22 10.72 -10.19
CA ASP A 52 16.23 12.02 -9.52
C ASP A 52 17.60 12.70 -9.53
N ASP A 53 18.52 12.22 -10.36
CA ASP A 53 19.80 12.85 -10.62
C ASP A 53 19.69 13.90 -11.75
N GLU A 54 20.80 14.56 -12.08
CA GLU A 54 20.85 15.65 -13.07
C GLU A 54 21.16 15.16 -14.50
N LEU A 55 21.22 13.85 -14.72
CA LEU A 55 21.51 13.24 -16.01
C LEU A 55 20.25 13.08 -16.85
N THR A 56 20.47 12.90 -18.15
CA THR A 56 19.42 12.52 -19.09
C THR A 56 18.97 11.10 -18.81
N HIS A 57 17.66 10.87 -18.80
CA HIS A 57 17.07 9.54 -18.64
C HIS A 57 16.02 9.25 -19.71
N LEU A 58 15.96 7.99 -20.12
CA LEU A 58 15.00 7.47 -21.09
C LEU A 58 13.88 6.72 -20.36
N TYR A 59 12.63 7.12 -20.59
CA TYR A 59 11.45 6.45 -20.07
C TYR A 59 10.69 5.82 -21.24
N THR A 60 10.47 4.51 -21.18
CA THR A 60 9.73 3.77 -22.21
C THR A 60 8.53 3.06 -21.60
N LEU A 61 7.35 3.24 -22.17
CA LEU A 61 6.14 2.47 -21.87
C LEU A 61 5.81 1.61 -23.08
N ILE A 62 5.67 0.30 -22.87
CA ILE A 62 5.23 -0.66 -23.88
C ILE A 62 3.89 -1.21 -23.42
N VAL A 63 2.87 -1.11 -24.25
CA VAL A 63 1.55 -1.70 -24.02
C VAL A 63 1.30 -2.69 -25.15
N LYS A 64 0.84 -3.91 -24.81
CA LYS A 64 0.67 -4.99 -25.78
C LYS A 64 -0.80 -5.39 -25.95
N PRO A 65 -1.17 -5.99 -27.10
CA PRO A 65 -2.53 -6.46 -27.36
C PRO A 65 -3.04 -7.58 -26.44
N ASP A 66 -2.17 -8.20 -25.65
CA ASP A 66 -2.52 -9.25 -24.68
C ASP A 66 -2.82 -8.67 -23.29
N ASN A 67 -3.14 -7.36 -23.20
CA ASN A 67 -3.34 -6.61 -21.95
C ASN A 67 -2.13 -6.62 -21.02
N THR A 68 -0.91 -6.88 -21.53
CA THR A 68 0.32 -6.72 -20.76
C THR A 68 0.98 -5.37 -21.01
N TYR A 69 1.76 -4.92 -20.03
CA TYR A 69 2.56 -3.71 -20.15
C TYR A 69 3.98 -3.93 -19.61
N GLU A 70 4.89 -3.08 -20.05
CA GLU A 70 6.26 -3.03 -19.59
C GLU A 70 6.71 -1.57 -19.48
N VAL A 71 7.34 -1.22 -18.36
CA VAL A 71 7.98 0.08 -18.16
C VAL A 71 9.49 -0.14 -18.12
N GLN A 72 10.20 0.60 -18.95
CA GLN A 72 11.66 0.60 -18.96
C GLN A 72 12.19 1.99 -18.60
N ILE A 73 13.30 2.02 -17.87
CA ILE A 73 14.07 3.23 -17.59
C ILE A 73 15.51 2.97 -18.06
N ASP A 74 16.05 3.86 -18.89
CA ASP A 74 17.39 3.78 -19.48
C ASP A 74 17.64 2.46 -20.25
N GLY A 75 16.58 1.92 -20.87
CA GLY A 75 16.59 0.65 -21.60
C GLY A 75 16.47 -0.60 -20.72
N GLU A 76 16.45 -0.45 -19.39
CA GLU A 76 16.29 -1.55 -18.45
C GLU A 76 14.82 -1.69 -18.03
N LYS A 77 14.30 -2.92 -18.05
CA LYS A 77 12.96 -3.22 -17.56
C LYS A 77 12.89 -3.03 -16.05
N VAL A 78 12.12 -2.03 -15.61
CA VAL A 78 11.91 -1.74 -14.18
C VAL A 78 10.60 -2.32 -13.66
N GLU A 79 9.58 -2.45 -14.52
CA GLU A 79 8.28 -2.99 -14.14
C GLU A 79 7.60 -3.69 -15.32
N SER A 80 6.81 -4.72 -15.05
CA SER A 80 5.98 -5.40 -16.04
C SER A 80 4.82 -6.16 -15.39
N GLY A 81 3.70 -6.27 -16.08
CA GLY A 81 2.55 -7.01 -15.58
C GLY A 81 1.37 -6.99 -16.53
N GLU A 82 0.19 -7.27 -15.96
CA GLU A 82 -1.09 -7.23 -16.65
C GLU A 82 -1.86 -5.97 -16.24
N ILE A 83 -2.51 -5.31 -17.21
CA ILE A 83 -3.31 -4.10 -16.99
C ILE A 83 -4.43 -4.39 -15.99
N GLU A 84 -5.08 -5.54 -16.11
CA GLU A 84 -6.19 -5.94 -15.23
C GLU A 84 -5.75 -6.10 -13.75
N ALA A 85 -4.53 -6.59 -13.52
CA ALA A 85 -4.03 -6.82 -12.16
C ALA A 85 -3.54 -5.51 -11.53
N ASP A 86 -2.83 -4.70 -12.30
CA ASP A 86 -2.07 -3.56 -11.79
C ASP A 86 -2.86 -2.23 -11.79
N TRP A 87 -4.07 -2.21 -12.36
CA TRP A 87 -5.02 -1.09 -12.30
C TRP A 87 -6.42 -1.52 -11.83
N ASP A 88 -7.16 -0.61 -11.20
CA ASP A 88 -8.54 -0.82 -10.78
C ASP A 88 -9.54 -0.43 -11.89
N MET A 89 -9.42 -1.02 -13.08
CA MET A 89 -10.31 -0.74 -14.23
C MET A 89 -11.60 -1.56 -14.22
N LEU A 90 -11.51 -2.80 -13.76
CA LEU A 90 -12.62 -3.74 -13.69
C LEU A 90 -13.04 -3.98 -12.22
N PRO A 91 -14.29 -4.36 -11.96
CA PRO A 91 -14.72 -4.82 -10.65
C PRO A 91 -13.87 -6.01 -10.17
N ALA A 92 -13.74 -6.18 -8.85
CA ALA A 92 -13.01 -7.31 -8.29
C ALA A 92 -13.59 -8.65 -8.78
N LYS A 93 -12.73 -9.61 -9.16
CA LYS A 93 -13.16 -10.94 -9.62
C LYS A 93 -13.99 -11.68 -8.58
N LYS A 94 -13.69 -11.46 -7.29
CA LYS A 94 -14.37 -12.08 -6.16
C LYS A 94 -14.86 -11.02 -5.18
N ILE A 95 -16.04 -11.25 -4.62
CA ILE A 95 -16.63 -10.45 -3.55
C ILE A 95 -16.95 -11.35 -2.36
N LYS A 96 -17.00 -10.76 -1.17
CA LYS A 96 -17.52 -11.45 0.01
C LYS A 96 -19.00 -11.74 -0.21
N ASP A 97 -19.41 -12.97 0.06
CA ASP A 97 -20.79 -13.42 -0.09
C ASP A 97 -21.77 -12.57 0.75
N PRO A 98 -22.61 -11.71 0.15
CA PRO A 98 -23.50 -10.85 0.93
C PRO A 98 -24.50 -11.64 1.79
N ASP A 99 -24.77 -12.91 1.45
CA ASP A 99 -25.70 -13.78 2.18
C ASP A 99 -25.02 -14.59 3.28
N ALA A 100 -23.69 -14.71 3.27
CA ALA A 100 -22.97 -15.45 4.28
C ALA A 100 -22.85 -14.65 5.59
N LYS A 101 -23.29 -15.28 6.69
CA LYS A 101 -23.13 -14.75 8.03
C LYS A 101 -22.33 -15.73 8.87
N LYS A 102 -21.57 -15.20 9.83
CA LYS A 102 -20.90 -16.02 10.82
C LYS A 102 -21.96 -16.86 11.55
N PRO A 103 -21.85 -18.19 11.56
CA PRO A 103 -22.78 -19.04 12.30
C PRO A 103 -22.71 -18.72 13.80
N GLU A 104 -23.86 -18.72 14.49
CA GLU A 104 -23.92 -18.46 15.93
C GLU A 104 -23.22 -19.56 16.74
N ASP A 105 -23.12 -20.77 16.19
CA ASP A 105 -22.44 -21.94 16.77
C ASP A 105 -20.94 -21.99 16.43
N TRP A 106 -20.37 -20.91 15.87
CA TRP A 106 -18.97 -20.84 15.49
C TRP A 106 -18.11 -20.27 16.64
N ASP A 107 -17.51 -21.17 17.41
CA ASP A 107 -16.60 -20.78 18.50
C ASP A 107 -15.18 -20.52 17.98
N GLU A 108 -14.75 -19.26 18.10
CA GLU A 108 -13.40 -18.80 17.73
C GLU A 108 -12.45 -18.76 18.93
N ARG A 109 -12.93 -19.12 20.13
CA ARG A 109 -12.11 -19.14 21.34
C ARG A 109 -11.29 -20.41 21.34
N GLU A 110 -9.98 -20.28 21.12
CA GLU A 110 -9.03 -21.40 21.19
C GLU A 110 -8.97 -21.99 22.62
N TYR A 111 -9.18 -21.14 23.62
CA TYR A 111 -9.21 -21.52 25.02
C TYR A 111 -10.52 -21.06 25.68
N ILE A 112 -11.10 -21.92 26.50
CA ILE A 112 -12.26 -21.65 27.34
C ILE A 112 -11.91 -21.90 28.80
N ASP A 113 -12.62 -21.25 29.71
CA ASP A 113 -12.47 -21.48 31.13
C ASP A 113 -12.94 -22.89 31.48
N ASP A 114 -12.14 -23.59 32.28
CA ASP A 114 -12.44 -24.92 32.77
C ASP A 114 -13.61 -24.86 33.75
N ALA A 115 -14.77 -25.38 33.34
CA ALA A 115 -15.97 -25.39 34.16
C ALA A 115 -15.82 -26.29 35.41
N ASP A 116 -14.88 -27.23 35.41
CA ASP A 116 -14.59 -28.12 36.53
C ASP A 116 -13.52 -27.54 37.49
N ASP A 117 -12.79 -26.50 37.07
CA ASP A 117 -11.85 -25.79 37.93
C ASP A 117 -12.64 -24.86 38.85
N LYS A 118 -12.87 -25.31 40.08
CA LYS A 118 -13.54 -24.50 41.11
C LYS A 118 -12.53 -23.67 41.87
N LYS A 119 -12.92 -22.44 42.19
CA LYS A 119 -12.19 -21.58 43.11
C LYS A 119 -11.90 -22.34 44.42
N PRO A 120 -10.63 -22.54 44.80
CA PRO A 120 -10.30 -23.13 46.08
C PRO A 120 -10.83 -22.26 47.23
N GLU A 121 -11.36 -22.90 48.28
CA GLU A 121 -11.89 -22.18 49.45
C GLU A 121 -10.83 -21.29 50.13
N ASP A 122 -9.54 -21.61 49.98
CA ASP A 122 -8.40 -20.88 50.55
C ASP A 122 -7.83 -19.77 49.62
N TRP A 123 -8.58 -19.35 48.60
CA TRP A 123 -8.11 -18.36 47.63
C TRP A 123 -8.48 -16.91 48.01
N ASP A 124 -9.64 -16.70 48.61
CA ASP A 124 -10.09 -15.38 49.06
C ASP A 124 -9.46 -15.00 50.39
N LYS A 125 -8.17 -14.69 50.34
CA LYS A 125 -7.47 -14.10 51.48
C LYS A 125 -7.51 -12.58 51.38
N PRO A 126 -7.62 -11.86 52.51
CA PRO A 126 -7.61 -10.40 52.49
C PRO A 126 -6.26 -9.88 51.97
N GLU A 127 -6.30 -8.80 51.18
CA GLU A 127 -5.11 -8.17 50.57
C GLU A 127 -4.14 -7.65 51.64
N HIS A 128 -4.68 -7.18 52.77
CA HIS A 128 -3.89 -6.76 53.92
C HIS A 128 -4.27 -7.55 55.17
N ILE A 129 -3.25 -7.96 55.94
CA ILE A 129 -3.39 -8.60 57.25
C ILE A 129 -2.68 -7.76 58.31
N PRO A 130 -3.13 -7.76 59.57
CA PRO A 130 -2.40 -7.05 60.61
C PRO A 130 -1.03 -7.69 60.85
N ASP A 131 0.02 -6.87 60.96
CA ASP A 131 1.40 -7.33 61.14
C ASP A 131 1.55 -8.18 62.42
N PRO A 132 1.84 -9.48 62.31
CA PRO A 132 1.96 -10.36 63.48
C PRO A 132 3.20 -10.08 64.33
N ASP A 133 4.20 -9.39 63.79
CA ASP A 133 5.43 -9.01 64.48
C ASP A 133 5.37 -7.59 65.06
N ALA A 134 4.33 -6.82 64.74
CA ALA A 134 4.12 -5.50 65.32
C ALA A 134 3.76 -5.64 66.81
N LYS A 135 4.55 -4.97 67.65
CA LYS A 135 4.30 -4.84 69.08
C LYS A 135 3.87 -3.43 69.39
N LYS A 136 2.88 -3.31 70.26
CA LYS A 136 2.46 -2.04 70.82
C LYS A 136 3.67 -1.31 71.42
N PRO A 137 3.94 -0.05 71.03
CA PRO A 137 5.03 0.73 71.61
C PRO A 137 4.84 0.91 73.12
N ASP A 138 5.94 0.88 73.88
CA ASP A 138 5.92 1.02 75.35
C ASP A 138 5.41 2.40 75.81
N ASP A 139 5.39 3.41 74.93
CA ASP A 139 4.98 4.79 75.19
C ASP A 139 3.55 5.10 74.68
N TRP A 140 2.74 4.07 74.38
CA TRP A 140 1.36 4.23 73.89
C TRP A 140 0.34 4.32 75.04
N ASP A 141 -0.49 5.36 75.04
CA ASP A 141 -1.54 5.59 76.05
C ASP A 141 -2.95 5.36 75.47
N ASP A 142 -3.61 4.27 75.86
CA ASP A 142 -4.93 3.91 75.33
C ASP A 142 -6.05 4.90 75.74
N GLU A 143 -5.89 5.68 76.82
CA GLU A 143 -6.88 6.67 77.27
C GLU A 143 -6.83 7.96 76.44
N MET A 144 -5.66 8.32 75.90
CA MET A 144 -5.43 9.55 75.15
C MET A 144 -5.36 9.32 73.63
N ASP A 145 -4.79 8.20 73.18
CA ASP A 145 -4.53 7.89 71.75
C ASP A 145 -5.50 6.82 71.17
N GLY A 146 -6.28 6.14 72.03
CA GLY A 146 -7.24 5.09 71.64
C GLY A 146 -6.64 3.67 71.65
N GLU A 147 -7.48 2.66 71.38
CA GLU A 147 -7.02 1.27 71.29
C GLU A 147 -5.99 1.11 70.16
N TRP A 148 -4.79 0.63 70.48
CA TRP A 148 -3.73 0.40 69.51
C TRP A 148 -4.10 -0.73 68.53
N GLU A 149 -4.10 -0.42 67.23
CA GLU A 149 -4.24 -1.41 66.16
C GLU A 149 -2.90 -1.61 65.43
N PRO A 150 -2.45 -2.87 65.22
CA PRO A 150 -1.22 -3.14 64.47
C PRO A 150 -1.32 -2.65 63.01
N PRO A 151 -0.21 -2.19 62.41
CA PRO A 151 -0.19 -1.79 61.01
C PRO A 151 -0.57 -2.96 60.10
N MET A 152 -1.36 -2.68 59.08
CA MET A 152 -1.75 -3.65 58.06
C MET A 152 -0.59 -3.83 57.07
N ILE A 153 -0.13 -5.07 56.89
CA ILE A 153 0.89 -5.46 55.90
C ILE A 153 0.25 -6.24 54.76
N ASP A 154 0.91 -6.22 53.60
CA ASP A 154 0.46 -7.01 52.45
C ASP A 154 0.51 -8.49 52.77
N ASN A 155 -0.61 -9.17 52.56
CA ASN A 155 -0.72 -10.59 52.86
C ASN A 155 0.08 -11.41 51.84
N PRO A 156 1.14 -12.13 52.24
CA PRO A 156 1.94 -12.95 51.32
C PRO A 156 1.15 -14.11 50.71
N GLU A 157 0.00 -14.46 51.30
CA GLU A 157 -0.89 -15.49 50.80
C GLU A 157 -2.01 -14.96 49.88
N TYR A 158 -2.10 -13.64 49.67
CA TYR A 158 -3.05 -13.06 48.71
C TYR A 158 -2.62 -13.38 47.28
N LYS A 159 -3.47 -14.13 46.56
CA LYS A 159 -3.19 -14.60 45.18
C LYS A 159 -3.92 -13.79 44.11
N GLY A 160 -4.56 -12.67 44.47
CA GLY A 160 -5.35 -11.84 43.57
C GLY A 160 -6.71 -12.46 43.18
N GLU A 161 -7.40 -11.82 42.24
CA GLU A 161 -8.68 -12.33 41.73
C GLU A 161 -8.49 -13.70 41.06
N TRP A 162 -9.23 -14.70 41.54
CA TRP A 162 -9.19 -16.04 40.96
C TRP A 162 -9.71 -16.03 39.53
N LYS A 163 -8.95 -16.66 38.62
CA LYS A 163 -9.38 -16.95 37.24
C LYS A 163 -9.29 -18.45 37.01
N ALA A 164 -10.34 -19.02 36.44
CA ALA A 164 -10.38 -20.43 36.06
C ALA A 164 -9.22 -20.78 35.13
N LYS A 165 -8.70 -22.00 35.22
CA LYS A 165 -7.73 -22.51 34.25
C LYS A 165 -8.33 -22.49 32.85
N GLN A 166 -7.52 -22.13 31.88
CA GLN A 166 -7.91 -22.15 30.48
C GLN A 166 -7.61 -23.51 29.87
N ILE A 167 -8.64 -24.21 29.40
CA ILE A 167 -8.54 -25.48 28.67
C ILE A 167 -8.75 -25.24 27.17
N LYS A 168 -8.16 -26.11 26.35
CA LYS A 168 -8.38 -26.06 24.90
C LYS A 168 -9.84 -26.35 24.60
N ASN A 169 -10.47 -25.46 23.84
CA ASN A 169 -11.86 -25.59 23.48
C ASN A 169 -12.03 -26.72 22.44
N PRO A 170 -12.75 -27.81 22.77
CA PRO A 170 -13.01 -28.89 21.80
C PRO A 170 -13.89 -28.43 20.63
N ASP A 171 -14.69 -27.37 20.81
CA ASP A 171 -15.58 -26.79 19.80
C ASP A 171 -14.92 -25.66 18.98
N TYR A 172 -13.61 -25.44 19.13
CA TYR A 172 -12.89 -24.43 18.37
C TYR A 172 -12.89 -24.77 16.88
N LYS A 173 -13.62 -23.96 16.10
CA LYS A 173 -13.73 -24.13 14.63
C LYS A 173 -12.73 -23.28 13.84
N GLY A 174 -11.83 -22.55 14.52
CA GLY A 174 -10.91 -21.60 13.89
C GLY A 174 -11.51 -20.21 13.74
N LYS A 175 -10.73 -19.25 13.23
CA LYS A 175 -11.27 -17.94 12.84
C LYS A 175 -12.20 -18.11 11.64
N TRP A 176 -13.41 -17.60 11.73
CA TRP A 176 -14.36 -17.65 10.63
C TRP A 176 -13.84 -16.79 9.47
N ILE A 177 -13.63 -17.44 8.32
CA ILE A 177 -13.25 -16.76 7.08
C ILE A 177 -14.52 -16.60 6.26
N HIS A 178 -14.87 -15.35 6.00
CA HIS A 178 -16.02 -15.00 5.19
C HIS A 178 -15.86 -15.60 3.78
N PRO A 179 -16.80 -16.41 3.27
CA PRO A 179 -16.67 -17.00 1.94
C PRO A 179 -16.64 -15.93 0.86
N GLU A 180 -15.83 -16.17 -0.18
CA GLU A 180 -15.72 -15.33 -1.37
C GLU A 180 -16.44 -16.02 -2.53
N ILE A 181 -17.32 -15.29 -3.20
CA ILE A 181 -18.05 -15.73 -4.39
C ILE A 181 -17.57 -14.95 -5.62
N ASP A 182 -17.78 -15.53 -6.80
CA ASP A 182 -17.52 -14.83 -8.05
C ASP A 182 -18.43 -13.61 -8.18
N ASN A 183 -17.84 -12.48 -8.55
CA ASN A 183 -18.58 -11.22 -8.65
C ASN A 183 -19.47 -11.22 -9.92
N PRO A 184 -20.80 -11.13 -9.80
CA PRO A 184 -21.68 -11.09 -10.96
C PRO A 184 -21.48 -9.84 -11.85
N GLU A 185 -20.91 -8.76 -11.29
CA GLU A 185 -20.60 -7.52 -12.02
C GLU A 185 -19.25 -7.59 -12.74
N TYR A 186 -18.43 -8.61 -12.48
CA TYR A 186 -17.16 -8.78 -13.17
C TYR A 186 -17.40 -9.34 -14.57
N THR A 187 -16.87 -8.64 -15.57
CA THR A 187 -16.80 -9.12 -16.95
C THR A 187 -15.38 -8.90 -17.45
N PRO A 188 -14.70 -9.94 -17.96
CA PRO A 188 -13.37 -9.78 -18.54
C PRO A 188 -13.44 -8.86 -19.76
N ASP A 189 -12.41 -8.04 -19.93
CA ASP A 189 -12.26 -7.14 -21.07
C ASP A 189 -10.88 -7.37 -21.71
N ASP A 190 -10.86 -7.97 -22.89
CA ASP A 190 -9.64 -8.26 -23.64
C ASP A 190 -9.12 -7.03 -24.40
N GLU A 191 -9.84 -5.89 -24.36
CA GLU A 191 -9.53 -4.66 -25.08
C GLU A 191 -9.11 -3.51 -24.15
N LEU A 192 -8.67 -3.79 -22.90
CA LEU A 192 -8.22 -2.76 -21.95
C LEU A 192 -7.04 -1.93 -22.48
N TYR A 193 -6.16 -2.55 -23.28
CA TYR A 193 -5.04 -1.85 -23.93
C TYR A 193 -5.47 -0.90 -25.05
N LEU A 194 -6.66 -1.11 -25.64
CA LEU A 194 -7.02 -0.56 -26.94
C LEU A 194 -7.66 0.83 -26.79
N TYR A 195 -7.03 1.81 -27.43
CA TYR A 195 -7.59 3.14 -27.64
C TYR A 195 -7.85 3.35 -29.13
N LYS A 196 -9.07 3.73 -29.47
CA LYS A 196 -9.53 3.84 -30.87
C LYS A 196 -8.95 5.04 -31.62
N ASP A 197 -8.49 6.05 -30.89
CA ASP A 197 -8.10 7.32 -31.47
C ASP A 197 -6.93 7.96 -30.71
N TRP A 198 -5.92 8.36 -31.48
CA TRP A 198 -4.71 9.04 -31.02
C TRP A 198 -4.44 10.20 -31.97
N GLY A 199 -4.39 11.43 -31.46
CA GLY A 199 -4.18 12.60 -32.30
C GLY A 199 -3.15 13.60 -31.78
N ALA A 200 -2.87 13.64 -30.48
CA ALA A 200 -1.95 14.62 -29.92
C ALA A 200 -1.19 14.13 -28.68
N ILE A 201 0.02 14.68 -28.53
CA ILE A 201 0.89 14.59 -27.35
C ILE A 201 0.86 15.97 -26.67
N GLY A 202 0.66 15.99 -25.36
CA GLY A 202 0.59 17.23 -24.58
C GLY A 202 1.47 17.15 -23.34
N PHE A 203 2.11 18.27 -23.00
CA PHE A 203 2.87 18.45 -21.77
C PHE A 203 2.17 19.52 -20.94
N ASP A 204 1.37 19.10 -19.97
CA ASP A 204 0.80 19.98 -18.95
C ASP A 204 1.40 19.59 -17.59
N LEU A 205 2.32 20.42 -17.09
CA LEU A 205 3.12 20.12 -15.91
C LEU A 205 3.32 21.39 -15.08
N TRP A 206 3.32 21.22 -13.77
CA TRP A 206 3.71 22.27 -12.83
C TRP A 206 5.15 22.05 -12.35
N GLN A 207 5.99 23.08 -12.43
CA GLN A 207 7.36 23.05 -11.92
C GLN A 207 7.61 24.20 -10.95
N VAL A 208 8.12 23.89 -9.75
CA VAL A 208 8.61 24.91 -8.82
C VAL A 208 9.95 25.47 -9.29
N LYS A 209 10.88 24.58 -9.66
CA LYS A 209 12.18 24.93 -10.26
C LYS A 209 12.18 24.48 -11.71
N SER A 210 12.26 25.43 -12.63
CA SER A 210 12.39 25.16 -14.06
C SER A 210 13.79 24.61 -14.41
N GLY A 211 13.89 23.93 -15.56
CA GLY A 211 15.18 23.46 -16.09
C GLY A 211 15.12 22.08 -16.75
N THR A 212 13.98 21.40 -16.62
CA THR A 212 13.71 20.15 -17.35
C THR A 212 13.61 20.42 -18.84
N ILE A 213 14.25 19.56 -19.60
CA ILE A 213 14.20 19.49 -21.06
C ILE A 213 13.51 18.18 -21.42
N PHE A 214 12.69 18.20 -22.44
CA PHE A 214 12.12 16.99 -23.02
C PHE A 214 12.64 16.90 -24.45
N ASP A 215 13.11 15.73 -24.86
CA ASP A 215 13.63 15.51 -26.21
C ASP A 215 13.39 14.07 -26.67
N ASN A 216 13.54 13.81 -27.98
CA ASN A 216 13.50 12.47 -28.58
C ASN A 216 12.20 11.70 -28.29
N ILE A 217 11.06 12.39 -28.36
CA ILE A 217 9.75 11.78 -28.15
C ILE A 217 9.37 10.93 -29.36
N ILE A 218 9.13 9.63 -29.15
CA ILE A 218 8.69 8.69 -30.19
C ILE A 218 7.44 7.93 -29.73
N ILE A 219 6.49 7.79 -30.65
CA ILE A 219 5.35 6.88 -30.54
C ILE A 219 5.38 5.96 -31.75
N THR A 220 5.43 4.65 -31.52
CA THR A 220 5.52 3.61 -32.57
C THR A 220 4.75 2.36 -32.14
N ASP A 221 4.45 1.45 -33.06
CA ASP A 221 3.90 0.12 -32.78
C ASP A 221 5.00 -0.97 -32.69
N SER A 222 6.27 -0.59 -32.90
CA SER A 222 7.41 -1.50 -32.95
C SER A 222 8.39 -1.25 -31.81
N VAL A 223 8.56 -2.27 -30.96
CA VAL A 223 9.59 -2.26 -29.90
C VAL A 223 11.00 -2.17 -30.49
N ASP A 224 11.22 -2.74 -31.67
CA ASP A 224 12.53 -2.71 -32.33
C ASP A 224 12.84 -1.32 -32.90
N GLU A 225 11.84 -0.61 -33.45
CA GLU A 225 12.00 0.78 -33.89
C GLU A 225 12.28 1.70 -32.69
N ALA A 226 11.53 1.55 -31.61
CA ALA A 226 11.75 2.24 -30.35
C ALA A 226 13.17 2.05 -29.82
N LYS A 227 13.67 0.81 -29.81
CA LYS A 227 15.05 0.49 -29.39
C LYS A 227 16.10 1.06 -30.34
N ALA A 228 15.87 0.99 -31.64
CA ALA A 228 16.78 1.57 -32.63
C ALA A 228 16.87 3.09 -32.46
N HIS A 229 15.73 3.77 -32.26
CA HIS A 229 15.69 5.20 -31.98
C HIS A 229 16.47 5.54 -30.70
N ALA A 230 16.22 4.82 -29.60
CA ALA A 230 16.95 5.00 -28.35
C ALA A 230 18.47 4.77 -28.48
N ALA A 231 18.89 3.78 -29.28
CA ALA A 231 20.30 3.53 -29.56
C ALA A 231 20.95 4.67 -30.37
N GLU A 232 20.19 5.30 -31.27
CA GLU A 232 20.67 6.40 -32.09
C GLU A 232 20.69 7.75 -31.37
N THR A 233 19.84 7.95 -30.36
CA THR A 233 19.68 9.20 -29.61
C THR A 233 20.30 9.10 -28.21
N PHE A 234 19.64 8.37 -27.30
CA PHE A 234 19.98 8.29 -25.88
C PHE A 234 21.32 7.60 -25.60
N GLU A 235 21.58 6.44 -26.21
CA GLU A 235 22.80 5.67 -25.90
C GLU A 235 24.09 6.40 -26.35
N LYS A 236 24.00 7.24 -27.38
CA LYS A 236 25.11 8.11 -27.77
C LYS A 236 25.38 9.19 -26.72
N LEU A 237 24.33 9.79 -26.14
CA LEU A 237 24.47 10.76 -25.06
C LEU A 237 25.09 10.11 -23.80
N LYS A 238 24.66 8.89 -23.48
CA LYS A 238 25.20 8.09 -22.36
C LYS A 238 26.67 7.76 -22.54
N THR A 239 27.11 7.48 -23.78
CA THR A 239 28.50 7.11 -24.11
C THR A 239 29.43 8.31 -24.28
N SER A 240 28.91 9.46 -24.74
CA SER A 240 29.67 10.72 -24.91
C SER A 240 30.12 11.37 -23.60
N ASN A 241 29.89 10.71 -22.46
CA ASN A 241 30.31 11.07 -21.10
C ASN A 241 31.84 11.23 -20.88
N ILE A 242 32.67 11.30 -21.92
CA ILE A 242 34.11 11.58 -21.81
C ILE A 242 34.45 13.06 -22.10
N VAL A 243 33.59 13.88 -22.73
CA VAL A 243 34.09 15.16 -23.30
C VAL A 243 33.32 16.46 -23.05
N ASP A 244 32.16 16.52 -22.36
CA ASP A 244 31.60 17.84 -22.03
C ASP A 244 30.65 17.84 -20.82
N SER A 245 31.17 18.32 -19.68
CA SER A 245 30.38 18.56 -18.46
C SER A 245 29.50 19.82 -18.54
N ALA A 246 29.61 20.62 -19.60
CA ALA A 246 28.93 21.91 -19.75
C ALA A 246 27.54 21.84 -20.42
N LEU A 247 27.16 20.70 -20.99
CA LEU A 247 25.89 20.50 -21.71
C LEU A 247 24.81 19.78 -20.90
N ARG A 248 25.08 19.38 -19.65
CA ARG A 248 24.14 18.65 -18.79
C ARG A 248 22.95 19.52 -18.43
N LYS A 249 21.86 19.32 -19.15
CA LYS A 249 20.53 19.82 -18.79
C LYS A 249 19.59 18.61 -18.78
N HIS A 250 18.61 18.65 -17.88
CA HIS A 250 17.78 17.53 -17.46
C HIS A 250 16.87 17.06 -18.60
N GLU A 251 17.40 16.33 -19.57
CA GLU A 251 16.64 15.81 -20.71
C GLU A 251 15.89 14.53 -20.32
N ILE A 252 14.58 14.53 -20.52
CA ILE A 252 13.71 13.37 -20.36
C ILE A 252 13.30 12.93 -21.76
N VAL A 253 13.65 11.69 -22.11
CA VAL A 253 13.27 11.06 -23.37
C VAL A 253 12.08 10.14 -23.14
N PHE A 254 11.07 10.24 -24.00
CA PHE A 254 9.88 9.40 -23.93
C PHE A 254 9.71 8.53 -25.15
N THR A 255 9.52 7.24 -24.91
CA THR A 255 9.10 6.28 -25.92
C THR A 255 7.81 5.65 -25.46
N ILE A 256 6.77 5.72 -26.28
CA ILE A 256 5.54 4.96 -26.03
C ILE A 256 5.34 4.01 -27.20
N THR A 257 5.29 2.71 -26.90
CA THR A 257 4.90 1.68 -27.86
C THR A 257 3.48 1.23 -27.53
N VAL A 258 2.54 1.43 -28.46
CA VAL A 258 1.10 1.13 -28.30
C VAL A 258 0.62 0.26 -29.44
#